data_AF-A0AAW1X0A2-F1
#
_entry.id   AF-A0AAW1X0A2-F1
#
_cell.length_a   1.000
_cell.length_b   1.000
_cell.length_c   1.000
_cell.angle_alpha   90.00
_cell.angle_beta   90.00
_cell.angle_gamma   90.00
#
_symmetry.space_group_name_H-M   'P 1'
#
loop_
_entity.id
_entity.type
_entity.pdbx_description
1 polymer ?
#
loop_
_entity_poly.entity_id
_entity_poly.type
_entity_poly.pdbx_seq_one_letter_code
_entity_poly.pdbx_strand_id
1 'polypeptide(L)'
;MELELTQPNWKVKPVPSSKARNLIDVWPPLANFCNMDKWFPNLHTCYQVDGVSGQPGLVRYCKAGRDKTAIKWGKEKLLVIIAIKRRRSYEIVDNNMGFKSYVATMQV
;
A
#
# COMPACT_ATOMS: atom_id res chain seq x y z
N MET A 1 -8.62 28.12 -25.85
CA MET A 1 -8.61 26.66 -26.09
C MET A 1 -7.60 26.10 -25.10
N GLU A 2 -8.04 25.84 -23.87
CA GLU A 2 -7.20 25.21 -22.84
C GLU A 2 -7.77 23.79 -22.64
N LEU A 3 -6.98 22.78 -22.97
CA LEU A 3 -7.36 21.38 -22.83
C LEU A 3 -7.34 21.00 -21.36
N GLU A 4 -8.52 20.87 -20.73
CA GLU A 4 -8.64 20.15 -19.46
C GLU A 4 -8.20 18.70 -19.67
N LEU A 5 -6.98 18.38 -19.26
CA LEU A 5 -6.49 17.01 -19.16
C LEU A 5 -7.17 16.35 -17.96
N THR A 6 -8.40 15.87 -18.16
CA THR A 6 -9.10 15.01 -17.21
C THR A 6 -8.32 13.69 -17.09
N GLN A 7 -7.46 13.58 -16.08
CA GLN A 7 -6.75 12.33 -15.83
C GLN A 7 -7.75 11.27 -15.33
N PRO A 8 -7.70 10.03 -15.87
CA PRO A 8 -8.59 8.97 -15.42
C PRO A 8 -8.22 8.53 -14.00
N ASN A 9 -9.12 8.79 -13.04
CA ASN A 9 -9.05 8.22 -11.69
C ASN A 9 -9.40 6.73 -11.74
N TRP A 10 -8.39 5.88 -11.94
CA TRP A 10 -8.55 4.42 -11.90
C TRP A 10 -8.95 3.97 -10.50
N LYS A 11 -10.20 3.50 -10.34
CA LYS A 11 -10.70 2.90 -9.09
C LYS A 11 -10.76 1.38 -9.25
N VAL A 12 -9.86 0.66 -8.60
CA VAL A 12 -9.93 -0.81 -8.49
C VAL A 12 -10.82 -1.17 -7.29
N LYS A 13 -11.90 -1.91 -7.50
CA LYS A 13 -12.74 -2.46 -6.42
C LYS A 13 -12.26 -3.86 -6.06
N PRO A 14 -11.97 -4.18 -4.78
CA PRO A 14 -11.67 -5.55 -4.36
C PRO A 14 -12.92 -6.44 -4.40
N VAL A 15 -12.73 -7.72 -4.73
CA VAL A 15 -13.79 -8.75 -4.76
C VAL A 15 -13.90 -9.41 -3.38
N PRO A 16 -15.11 -9.65 -2.82
CA PRO A 16 -15.28 -10.31 -1.53
C PRO A 16 -14.89 -11.79 -1.58
N SER A 17 -14.15 -12.29 -0.60
CA SER A 17 -13.83 -13.72 -0.43
C SER A 17 -14.98 -14.46 0.27
N SER A 18 -15.33 -15.63 -0.27
CA SER A 18 -16.42 -16.50 0.17
C SER A 18 -16.02 -17.41 1.34
N LYS A 19 -16.96 -17.51 2.31
CA LYS A 19 -17.20 -18.53 3.35
C LYS A 19 -15.99 -19.12 4.12
N ALA A 20 -15.98 -18.76 5.41
CA ALA A 20 -15.24 -19.30 6.55
C ALA A 20 -14.75 -20.76 6.44
N ARG A 21 -13.42 -20.92 6.42
CA ARG A 21 -12.71 -22.09 6.94
C ARG A 21 -11.31 -21.62 7.35
N ASN A 22 -11.05 -21.49 8.65
CA ASN A 22 -9.82 -20.93 9.24
C ASN A 22 -9.41 -19.58 8.63
N LEU A 23 -10.17 -18.53 8.93
CA LEU A 23 -9.79 -17.16 8.56
C LEU A 23 -8.50 -16.81 9.32
N ILE A 24 -7.35 -16.96 8.67
CA ILE A 24 -6.14 -16.25 9.09
C ILE A 24 -6.55 -14.80 9.27
N ASP A 25 -6.35 -14.26 10.48
CA ASP A 25 -6.56 -12.84 10.67
C ASP A 25 -5.52 -12.11 9.82
N VAL A 26 -5.98 -11.58 8.68
CA VAL A 26 -5.13 -10.88 7.72
C VAL A 26 -4.87 -9.43 8.16
N TRP A 27 -5.58 -8.95 9.19
CA TRP A 27 -5.40 -7.58 9.67
C TRP A 27 -4.03 -7.34 10.31
N PRO A 28 -3.50 -8.17 11.25
CA PRO A 28 -2.18 -7.91 11.82
C PRO A 28 -1.04 -7.82 10.78
N PRO A 29 -0.94 -8.73 9.78
CA PRO A 29 -0.02 -8.57 8.65
C PRO A 29 -0.22 -7.26 7.88
N LEU A 30 -1.48 -6.87 7.64
CA LEU A 30 -1.82 -5.64 6.92
C LEU A 30 -1.56 -4.38 7.75
N ALA A 31 -1.75 -4.42 9.06
CA ALA A 31 -1.52 -3.31 9.97
C ALA A 31 -0.02 -3.05 10.16
N ASN A 32 0.82 -4.08 10.00
CA ASN A 32 2.26 -3.96 10.06
C ASN A 32 2.84 -3.31 8.78
N PHE A 33 2.62 -2.01 8.65
CA PHE A 33 2.88 -1.22 7.45
C PHE A 33 4.32 -1.36 6.92
N CYS A 34 5.32 -1.39 7.80
CA CYS A 34 6.73 -1.42 7.40
C CYS A 34 7.34 -2.83 7.29
N ASN A 35 6.58 -3.91 7.53
CA ASN A 35 7.11 -5.29 7.45
C ASN A 35 6.25 -6.17 6.54
N MET A 36 5.67 -5.59 5.49
CA MET A 36 4.78 -6.33 4.59
C MET A 36 5.52 -7.34 3.71
N ASP A 37 6.79 -7.14 3.43
CA ASP A 37 7.65 -8.09 2.73
C ASP A 37 7.70 -9.47 3.41
N LYS A 38 7.48 -9.54 4.74
CA LYS A 38 7.36 -10.80 5.48
C LYS A 38 6.13 -11.64 5.11
N TRP A 39 5.13 -11.02 4.46
CA TRP A 39 3.82 -11.62 4.19
C TRP A 39 3.47 -11.66 2.71
N PHE A 40 4.05 -10.76 1.91
CA PHE A 40 3.73 -10.60 0.49
C PHE A 40 4.93 -11.04 -0.36
N PRO A 41 4.87 -12.20 -1.02
CA PRO A 41 6.03 -12.79 -1.72
C PRO A 41 6.56 -11.93 -2.87
N ASN A 42 5.74 -11.02 -3.42
CA ASN A 42 6.15 -10.11 -4.48
C ASN A 42 6.84 -8.83 -3.97
N LEU A 43 6.87 -8.60 -2.65
CA LEU A 43 7.62 -7.51 -2.03
C LEU A 43 9.00 -8.02 -1.61
N HIS A 44 10.04 -7.53 -2.26
CA HIS A 44 11.42 -7.88 -1.97
C HIS A 44 11.94 -7.22 -0.68
N THR A 45 11.49 -6.00 -0.40
CA THR A 45 11.82 -5.30 0.84
C THR A 45 10.74 -4.30 1.19
N CYS A 46 10.53 -4.12 2.48
CA CYS A 46 9.65 -3.12 3.07
C CYS A 46 10.28 -2.70 4.40
N TYR A 47 10.53 -1.41 4.59
CA TYR A 47 11.08 -0.90 5.85
C TYR A 47 10.71 0.58 6.06
N GLN A 48 10.77 1.03 7.31
CA GLN A 48 10.53 2.41 7.69
C GLN A 48 11.68 3.31 7.25
N VAL A 49 11.36 4.49 6.70
CA VAL A 49 12.34 5.51 6.31
C VAL A 49 12.14 6.85 7.02
N ASP A 50 10.94 7.11 7.55
CA ASP A 50 10.62 8.33 8.31
C ASP A 50 9.37 8.13 9.18
N GLY A 51 9.15 9.00 10.17
CA GLY A 51 7.98 9.01 11.05
C GLY A 51 8.04 8.01 12.21
N VAL A 52 6.89 7.76 12.85
CA VAL A 52 6.76 6.89 14.02
C VAL A 52 5.97 5.63 13.66
N SER A 53 6.50 4.45 14.01
CA SER A 53 5.87 3.17 13.69
C SER A 53 4.43 3.10 14.22
N GLY A 54 3.50 2.69 13.37
CA GLY A 54 2.07 2.55 13.68
C GLY A 54 1.26 3.85 13.67
N GLN A 55 1.86 5.02 13.40
CA GLN A 55 1.14 6.31 13.41
C GLN A 55 1.00 6.92 12.01
N PRO A 56 -0.09 7.68 11.73
CA PRO A 56 -0.16 8.52 10.55
C PRO A 56 1.07 9.42 10.40
N GLY A 57 1.56 9.57 9.16
CA GLY A 57 2.81 10.24 8.85
C GLY A 57 4.00 9.30 8.68
N LEU A 58 3.93 8.06 9.17
CA LEU A 58 4.93 7.02 8.93
C LEU A 58 5.19 6.82 7.44
N VAL A 59 6.46 6.85 7.03
CA VAL A 59 6.85 6.60 5.64
C VAL A 59 7.62 5.28 5.57
N ARG A 60 7.24 4.44 4.60
CA ARG A 60 7.95 3.22 4.26
C ARG A 60 8.57 3.31 2.88
N TYR A 61 9.67 2.60 2.66
CA TYR A 61 10.17 2.26 1.34
C TYR A 61 9.79 0.81 1.02
N CYS A 62 9.18 0.60 -0.15
CA CYS A 62 8.80 -0.71 -0.66
C CYS A 62 9.43 -0.96 -2.02
N LYS A 63 9.91 -2.18 -2.25
CA LYS A 63 10.42 -2.65 -3.54
C LYS A 63 9.76 -3.96 -3.93
N ALA A 64 9.25 -4.05 -5.15
CA ALA A 64 8.55 -5.21 -5.69
C ALA A 64 9.00 -5.49 -7.14
N GLY A 65 8.74 -6.71 -7.62
CA GLY A 65 9.01 -7.13 -8.99
C GLY A 65 9.15 -8.64 -9.07
N ARG A 66 8.69 -9.28 -10.15
CA ARG A 66 8.87 -10.73 -10.33
C ARG A 66 10.30 -11.08 -10.76
N ASP A 67 10.93 -10.19 -11.52
CA ASP A 67 12.27 -10.38 -12.08
C ASP A 67 13.19 -9.22 -11.67
N LYS A 68 14.50 -9.50 -11.58
CA LYS A 68 15.54 -8.50 -11.23
C LYS A 68 15.62 -7.34 -12.23
N THR A 69 15.04 -7.48 -13.42
CA THR A 69 15.10 -6.52 -14.53
C THR A 69 14.04 -5.42 -14.47
N ALA A 70 12.92 -5.63 -13.76
CA ALA A 70 11.80 -4.69 -13.67
C ALA A 70 11.49 -4.33 -12.22
N ILE A 71 12.50 -3.81 -11.51
CA ILE A 71 12.36 -3.37 -10.13
C ILE A 71 11.41 -2.16 -10.08
N LYS A 72 10.32 -2.32 -9.35
CA LYS A 72 9.39 -1.24 -8.99
C LYS A 72 9.61 -0.86 -7.54
N TRP A 73 9.68 0.43 -7.23
CA TRP A 73 9.79 0.90 -5.86
C TRP A 73 8.93 2.14 -5.63
N GLY A 74 8.50 2.30 -4.39
CA GLY A 74 7.78 3.49 -3.94
C GLY A 74 8.07 3.79 -2.47
N LYS A 75 8.12 5.08 -2.14
CA LYS A 75 7.95 5.56 -0.76
C LYS A 75 6.48 5.86 -0.54
N GLU A 76 5.95 5.30 0.53
CA GLU A 76 4.52 5.38 0.84
C GLU A 76 4.34 5.95 2.23
N LYS A 77 3.50 6.97 2.36
CA LYS A 77 3.19 7.63 3.61
C LYS A 77 1.83 7.16 4.13
N LEU A 78 1.81 6.65 5.36
CA LEU A 78 0.61 6.22 6.04
C LEU A 78 -0.26 7.44 6.36
N LEU A 79 -1.50 7.43 5.88
CA LEU A 79 -2.47 8.51 6.11
C LEU A 79 -3.43 8.17 7.26
N VAL A 80 -3.92 6.94 7.26
CA VAL A 80 -4.91 6.47 8.23
C VAL A 80 -4.62 5.01 8.56
N ILE A 81 -4.73 4.65 9.83
CA ILE A 81 -4.80 3.26 10.29
C ILE A 81 -5.83 3.17 11.42
N ILE A 82 -6.84 2.33 11.25
CA ILE A 82 -7.93 2.18 12.21
C ILE A 82 -8.14 0.69 12.45
N ALA A 83 -7.63 0.19 13.57
CA ALA A 83 -7.66 -1.24 13.91
C ALA A 83 -9.09 -1.80 14.01
N ILE A 84 -10.02 -1.07 14.64
CA ILE A 84 -11.42 -1.48 14.81
C ILE A 84 -12.13 -1.66 13.46
N LYS A 85 -11.83 -0.78 12.51
CA LYS A 85 -12.42 -0.82 11.15
C LYS A 85 -11.59 -1.67 10.18
N ARG A 86 -10.49 -2.28 10.64
CA ARG A 86 -9.53 -3.03 9.84
C ARG A 86 -9.18 -2.31 8.53
N ARG A 87 -8.97 -1.00 8.64
CA ARG A 87 -8.78 -0.11 7.48
C ARG A 87 -7.47 0.65 7.61
N ARG A 88 -6.73 0.73 6.51
CA ARG A 88 -5.60 1.65 6.37
C ARG A 88 -5.62 2.35 5.02
N SER A 89 -5.02 3.53 4.93
CA SER A 89 -4.78 4.22 3.67
C SER A 89 -3.40 4.86 3.65
N TYR A 90 -2.82 4.96 2.46
CA TYR A 90 -1.51 5.55 2.24
C TYR A 90 -1.47 6.28 0.90
N GLU A 91 -0.55 7.23 0.78
CA GLU A 91 -0.19 7.88 -0.48
C GLU A 91 1.20 7.48 -0.92
N ILE A 92 1.45 7.45 -2.22
CA ILE A 92 2.80 7.33 -2.76
C ILE A 92 3.39 8.74 -2.86
N VAL A 93 4.49 8.98 -2.14
CA VAL A 93 5.17 10.29 -2.12
C VAL A 93 6.37 10.34 -3.08
N ASP A 94 6.89 9.18 -3.49
CA ASP A 94 8.03 9.05 -4.40
C ASP A 94 8.02 7.65 -5.03
N ASN A 95 8.35 7.49 -6.31
CA ASN A 95 8.37 6.20 -6.99
C ASN A 95 9.04 6.26 -8.37
N ASN A 96 9.45 5.10 -8.88
CA ASN A 96 9.95 4.95 -10.27
C ASN A 96 8.89 4.46 -11.27
N MET A 97 7.61 4.47 -10.90
CA MET A 97 6.50 3.96 -11.72
C MET A 97 5.70 5.08 -12.41
N GLY A 98 6.00 6.35 -12.10
CA GLY A 98 5.31 7.51 -12.66
C GLY A 98 4.01 7.90 -11.95
N PHE A 99 3.70 7.35 -10.78
CA PHE A 99 2.55 7.77 -9.99
C PHE A 99 2.78 9.19 -9.44
N LYS A 100 1.79 10.08 -9.59
CA LYS A 100 1.87 11.48 -9.13
C LYS A 100 0.99 11.79 -7.93
N SER A 101 -0.26 11.32 -7.94
CA SER A 101 -1.26 11.61 -6.89
C SER A 101 -1.99 10.33 -6.47
N TYR A 102 -1.22 9.26 -6.20
CA TYR A 102 -1.78 7.96 -5.89
C TYR A 102 -2.10 7.82 -4.41
N VAL A 103 -3.36 7.49 -4.10
CA VAL A 103 -3.83 7.14 -2.77
C VAL A 103 -4.51 5.77 -2.83
N ALA A 104 -4.08 4.86 -1.97
CA ALA A 104 -4.72 3.55 -1.81
C ALA A 104 -5.36 3.43 -0.44
N THR A 105 -6.51 2.75 -0.42
CA THR A 105 -7.16 2.30 0.81
C THR A 105 -7.28 0.78 0.77
N MET A 106 -6.91 0.13 1.87
CA MET A 106 -7.08 -1.30 2.07
C MET A 106 -7.98 -1.52 3.28
N GLN A 107 -8.94 -2.42 3.14
CA GLN A 107 -9.88 -2.79 4.19
C GLN A 107 -10.15 -4.30 4.11
N VAL A 108 -10.24 -4.94 5.27
CA VAL A 108 -10.55 -6.36 5.46
C VAL A 108 -11.93 -6.50 6.06
#